data_AF-A0A6M5IPY1-F1
#
_entry.id   AF-A0A6M5IPY1-F1
#
_cell.length_a   1.000
_cell.length_b   1.000
_cell.length_c   1.000
_cell.angle_alpha   90.00
_cell.angle_beta   90.00
_cell.angle_gamma   90.00
#
_symmetry.space_group_name_H-M   'P 1'
#
loop_
_entity.id
_entity.type
_entity.pdbx_description
1 polymer ?
#
loop_
_entity_poly.entity_id
_entity_poly.type
_entity_poly.pdbx_seq_one_letter_code
_entity_poly.pdbx_strand_id
1 'polypeptide(L)'
;MTGQDYTPPTSASIATRQNDDEALRLLLAQRRLYTRAKRWQGARWLGLVILGVAAPFISILIPASAVAAGAITGIWLFVGRTFLTAAEVRTMTKAAAIQEELDLYIFQMPETIERASRPTIEDIELLVRDKEELRAAARRERLVDWYDVDPSHPGAETIAIAQRANASYTDRLIRTAVTVWAIVTVVWLAMLLTWSALSGLAFGLILLGVLLPVLPAALDVADYLRSTWRAAQDRADLARTIESRLQDNKPIIGQELISWQTQLYDLRRTTPQLPDWLYKITRKRNEAAMHAASKRLRRRER
;
A
#
# COMPACT_ATOMS: atom_id res chain seq x y z
N MET A 1 -6.70 25.11 -26.40
CA MET A 1 -7.58 24.25 -25.58
C MET A 1 -8.40 25.16 -24.70
N THR A 2 -9.68 25.34 -25.03
CA THR A 2 -10.63 26.08 -24.19
C THR A 2 -10.74 25.35 -22.87
N GLY A 3 -10.10 25.88 -21.83
CA GLY A 3 -10.13 25.33 -20.48
C GLY A 3 -11.54 25.42 -19.95
N GLN A 4 -12.33 24.37 -20.15
CA GLN A 4 -13.51 24.16 -19.33
C GLN A 4 -13.03 23.76 -17.96
N ASP A 5 -13.30 24.60 -16.98
CA ASP A 5 -13.12 24.26 -15.57
C ASP A 5 -13.90 22.97 -15.29
N TYR A 6 -13.21 21.96 -14.77
CA TYR A 6 -13.82 20.68 -14.43
C TYR A 6 -14.98 20.90 -13.46
N THR A 7 -16.17 20.44 -13.86
CA THR A 7 -17.38 20.51 -13.05
C THR A 7 -17.66 19.13 -12.45
N PRO A 8 -17.59 18.98 -11.11
CA PRO A 8 -17.86 17.71 -10.44
C PRO A 8 -19.26 17.18 -10.75
N PRO A 9 -19.41 15.88 -11.02
CA PRO A 9 -20.73 15.28 -11.21
C PRO A 9 -21.48 15.13 -9.88
N THR A 10 -22.80 14.93 -9.95
CA THR A 10 -23.63 14.81 -8.73
C THR A 10 -23.28 13.54 -7.95
N SER A 11 -23.45 13.58 -6.62
CA SER A 11 -23.19 12.41 -5.76
C SER A 11 -24.05 11.21 -6.13
N ALA A 12 -25.29 11.41 -6.58
CA ALA A 12 -26.13 10.34 -7.12
C ALA A 12 -25.48 9.64 -8.33
N SER A 13 -24.90 10.40 -9.27
CA SER A 13 -24.22 9.80 -10.42
C SER A 13 -22.94 9.06 -10.03
N ILE A 14 -22.20 9.55 -9.03
CA ILE A 14 -21.02 8.88 -8.46
C ILE A 14 -21.44 7.55 -7.82
N ALA A 15 -22.53 7.56 -7.04
CA ALA A 15 -23.05 6.37 -6.36
C ALA A 15 -23.45 5.24 -7.32
N THR A 16 -24.03 5.59 -8.47
CA THR A 16 -24.34 4.61 -9.52
C THR A 16 -23.07 4.14 -10.23
N ARG A 17 -22.25 5.08 -10.73
CA ARG A 17 -21.10 4.78 -11.60
C ARG A 17 -20.04 3.89 -10.95
N GLN A 18 -19.82 4.02 -9.64
CA GLN A 18 -18.85 3.17 -8.92
C GLN A 18 -19.21 1.67 -8.95
N ASN A 19 -20.47 1.33 -9.28
CA ASN A 19 -20.97 -0.03 -9.33
C ASN A 19 -21.20 -0.53 -10.77
N ASP A 20 -20.87 0.28 -11.79
CA ASP A 20 -20.92 -0.14 -13.19
C ASP A 20 -19.81 -1.16 -13.51
N ASP A 21 -20.01 -1.95 -14.56
CA ASP A 21 -19.10 -3.05 -14.90
C ASP A 21 -17.67 -2.57 -15.16
N GLU A 22 -17.50 -1.38 -15.72
CA GLU A 22 -16.18 -0.80 -15.93
C GLU A 22 -15.48 -0.46 -14.61
N ALA A 23 -16.18 0.18 -13.67
CA ALA A 23 -15.62 0.47 -12.35
C ALA A 23 -15.26 -0.83 -11.60
N LEU A 24 -16.12 -1.84 -11.64
CA LEU A 24 -15.88 -3.13 -10.99
C LEU A 24 -14.71 -3.89 -11.63
N ARG A 25 -14.57 -3.81 -12.96
CA ARG A 25 -13.43 -4.38 -13.71
C ARG A 25 -12.12 -3.73 -13.28
N LEU A 26 -12.06 -2.40 -13.26
CA LEU A 26 -10.87 -1.66 -12.82
C LEU A 26 -10.54 -1.96 -11.34
N LEU A 27 -11.55 -2.03 -10.45
CA LEU A 27 -11.40 -2.41 -9.04
C LEU A 27 -10.83 -3.82 -8.85
N LEU A 28 -11.26 -4.80 -9.67
CA LEU A 28 -10.71 -6.15 -9.64
C LEU A 28 -9.27 -6.16 -10.17
N ALA A 29 -9.01 -5.48 -11.28
CA ALA A 29 -7.69 -5.41 -11.89
C ALA A 29 -6.64 -4.78 -10.94
N GLN A 30 -6.95 -3.63 -10.32
CA GLN A 30 -6.04 -3.00 -9.36
C GLN A 30 -5.81 -3.90 -8.14
N ARG A 31 -6.84 -4.58 -7.62
CA ARG A 31 -6.67 -5.52 -6.49
C ARG A 31 -5.77 -6.70 -6.86
N ARG A 32 -5.93 -7.28 -8.07
CA ARG A 32 -5.08 -8.37 -8.56
C ARG A 32 -3.62 -7.90 -8.68
N LEU A 33 -3.37 -6.70 -9.20
CA LEU A 33 -2.02 -6.12 -9.28
C LEU A 33 -1.42 -5.85 -7.90
N TYR A 34 -2.15 -5.22 -6.97
CA TYR A 34 -1.68 -5.04 -5.59
C TYR A 34 -1.34 -6.37 -4.92
N THR A 35 -2.15 -7.42 -5.15
CA THR A 35 -1.86 -8.77 -4.64
C THR A 35 -0.56 -9.33 -5.25
N ARG A 36 -0.30 -9.12 -6.54
CA ARG A 36 0.96 -9.51 -7.18
C ARG A 36 2.16 -8.74 -6.61
N ALA A 37 2.03 -7.43 -6.40
CA ALA A 37 3.07 -6.62 -5.75
C ALA A 37 3.41 -7.15 -4.35
N LYS A 38 2.40 -7.48 -3.54
CA LYS A 38 2.58 -8.10 -2.22
C LYS A 38 3.32 -9.44 -2.29
N ARG A 39 3.12 -10.24 -3.35
CA ARG A 39 3.85 -11.51 -3.53
C ARG A 39 5.33 -11.28 -3.79
N TRP A 40 5.70 -10.29 -4.60
CA TRP A 40 7.10 -9.92 -4.82
C TRP A 40 7.77 -9.45 -3.54
N GLN A 41 7.10 -8.55 -2.81
CA GLN A 41 7.55 -8.08 -1.51
C GLN A 41 7.69 -9.24 -0.52
N GLY A 42 6.66 -10.09 -0.42
CA GLY A 42 6.62 -11.25 0.47
C GLY A 42 7.71 -12.27 0.17
N ALA A 43 8.01 -12.54 -1.10
CA ALA A 43 9.11 -13.41 -1.50
C ALA A 43 10.45 -12.84 -0.99
N ARG A 44 10.70 -11.54 -1.20
CA ARG A 44 11.91 -10.86 -0.72
C ARG A 44 12.07 -10.99 0.79
N TRP A 45 11.02 -10.68 1.54
CA TRP A 45 11.00 -10.81 3.01
C TRP A 45 11.18 -12.24 3.49
N LEU A 46 10.56 -13.21 2.82
CA LEU A 46 10.67 -14.62 3.19
C LEU A 46 12.13 -15.07 3.13
N GLY A 47 12.83 -14.79 2.04
CA GLY A 47 14.23 -15.15 1.95
C GLY A 47 15.12 -14.35 2.90
N LEU A 48 14.80 -13.08 3.17
CA LEU A 48 15.52 -12.29 4.19
C LEU A 48 15.39 -12.92 5.58
N VAL A 49 14.19 -13.38 5.96
CA VAL A 49 13.95 -14.06 7.24
C VAL A 49 14.66 -15.41 7.27
N ILE A 50 14.53 -16.23 6.23
CA ILE A 50 15.18 -17.54 6.16
C ILE A 50 16.69 -17.38 6.30
N LEU A 51 17.30 -16.47 5.54
CA LEU A 51 18.74 -16.30 5.53
C LEU A 51 19.24 -15.60 6.79
N GLY A 52 18.55 -14.54 7.24
CA GLY A 52 18.92 -13.81 8.46
C GLY A 52 18.80 -14.66 9.73
N VAL A 53 17.86 -15.61 9.77
CA VAL A 53 17.72 -16.55 10.89
C VAL A 53 18.63 -17.76 10.73
N ALA A 54 18.65 -18.41 9.57
CA ALA A 54 19.33 -19.69 9.40
C ALA A 54 20.84 -19.55 9.14
N ALA A 55 21.30 -18.53 8.41
CA ALA A 55 22.71 -18.42 8.02
C ALA A 55 23.67 -18.32 9.22
N PRO A 56 23.36 -17.59 10.32
CA PRO A 56 24.20 -17.61 11.51
C PRO A 56 24.33 -19.00 12.14
N PHE A 57 23.22 -19.74 12.25
CA PHE A 57 23.23 -21.09 12.83
C PHE A 57 23.97 -22.10 11.95
N ILE A 58 23.74 -22.05 10.64
CA ILE A 58 24.44 -22.92 9.67
C ILE A 58 25.94 -22.65 9.70
N SER A 59 26.35 -21.38 9.71
CA SER A 59 27.77 -21.01 9.71
C SER A 59 28.50 -21.45 10.99
N ILE A 60 27.80 -21.49 12.13
CA ILE A 60 28.37 -21.92 13.41
C ILE A 60 28.39 -23.46 13.52
N LEU A 61 27.31 -24.13 13.13
CA LEU A 61 27.18 -25.59 13.26
C LEU A 61 28.00 -26.35 12.19
N ILE A 62 28.17 -25.76 11.02
CA ILE A 62 28.89 -26.38 9.89
C ILE A 62 29.85 -25.34 9.29
N PRO A 63 31.03 -25.10 9.90
CA PRO A 63 31.96 -24.05 9.47
C PRO A 63 32.38 -24.16 8.00
N ALA A 64 32.51 -25.38 7.46
CA ALA A 64 32.82 -25.64 6.06
C ALA A 64 31.77 -25.07 5.08
N SER A 65 30.54 -24.85 5.54
CA SER A 65 29.45 -24.30 4.74
C SER A 65 29.33 -22.77 4.79
N ALA A 66 30.10 -22.09 5.66
CA ALA A 66 29.93 -20.65 5.89
C ALA A 66 30.12 -19.81 4.63
N VAL A 67 31.10 -20.19 3.78
CA VAL A 67 31.35 -19.54 2.47
C VAL A 67 30.16 -19.73 1.53
N ALA A 68 29.63 -20.94 1.44
CA ALA A 68 28.46 -21.24 0.61
C ALA A 68 27.20 -20.52 1.11
N ALA A 69 26.95 -20.52 2.43
CA ALA A 69 25.83 -19.82 3.05
C ALA A 69 25.92 -18.31 2.83
N GLY A 70 27.12 -17.73 2.96
CA GLY A 70 27.39 -16.32 2.65
C GLY A 70 27.14 -16.00 1.18
N ALA A 71 27.61 -16.85 0.26
CA ALA A 71 27.39 -16.67 -1.18
C ALA A 71 25.90 -16.74 -1.55
N ILE A 72 25.15 -17.72 -1.03
CA ILE A 72 23.70 -17.84 -1.23
C ILE A 72 22.98 -16.61 -0.68
N THR A 73 23.38 -16.14 0.51
CA THR A 73 22.81 -14.93 1.11
C THR A 73 23.08 -13.70 0.25
N GLY A 74 24.30 -13.52 -0.23
CA GLY A 74 24.67 -12.43 -1.13
C GLY A 74 23.89 -12.45 -2.44
N ILE A 75 23.78 -13.61 -3.09
CA ILE A 75 22.98 -13.80 -4.31
C ILE A 75 21.52 -13.46 -4.05
N TRP A 76 20.94 -13.93 -2.95
CA TRP A 76 19.54 -13.64 -2.63
C TRP A 76 19.31 -12.15 -2.38
N LEU A 77 20.19 -11.49 -1.62
CA LEU A 77 20.10 -10.05 -1.39
C LEU A 77 20.20 -9.27 -2.71
N PHE A 78 21.10 -9.67 -3.60
CA PHE A 78 21.21 -9.09 -4.94
C PHE A 78 19.93 -9.29 -5.75
N VAL A 79 19.38 -10.50 -5.78
CA VAL A 79 18.14 -10.81 -6.49
C VAL A 79 16.96 -10.04 -5.91
N GLY A 80 16.86 -9.98 -4.59
CA GLY A 80 15.82 -9.28 -3.86
C GLY A 80 15.82 -7.77 -4.10
N ARG A 81 17.00 -7.13 -4.00
CA ARG A 81 17.14 -5.68 -4.18
C ARG A 81 17.03 -5.25 -5.64
N THR A 82 17.47 -6.09 -6.59
CA THR A 82 17.46 -5.73 -8.01
C THR A 82 16.17 -6.15 -8.69
N PHE A 83 15.85 -7.45 -8.70
CA PHE A 83 14.74 -7.97 -9.51
C PHE A 83 13.40 -7.95 -8.78
N LEU A 84 13.35 -8.43 -7.52
CA LEU A 84 12.08 -8.48 -6.78
C LEU A 84 11.56 -7.08 -6.47
N THR A 85 12.44 -6.16 -6.09
CA THR A 85 12.07 -4.75 -5.84
C THR A 85 11.60 -4.06 -7.12
N ALA A 86 12.29 -4.26 -8.25
CA ALA A 86 11.85 -3.70 -9.53
C ALA A 86 10.48 -4.26 -9.96
N ALA A 87 10.25 -5.57 -9.77
CA ALA A 87 8.97 -6.21 -10.05
C ALA A 87 7.85 -5.69 -9.14
N GLU A 88 8.13 -5.50 -7.84
CA GLU A 88 7.22 -4.88 -6.88
C GLU A 88 6.83 -3.47 -7.33
N VAL A 89 7.81 -2.58 -7.54
CA VAL A 89 7.59 -1.17 -7.92
C VAL A 89 6.85 -1.05 -9.25
N ARG A 90 7.22 -1.85 -10.25
CA ARG A 90 6.53 -1.86 -11.55
C ARG A 90 5.07 -2.27 -11.40
N THR A 91 4.80 -3.33 -10.63
CA THR A 91 3.43 -3.83 -10.40
C THR A 91 2.61 -2.82 -9.59
N MET A 92 3.21 -2.18 -8.58
CA MET A 92 2.60 -1.12 -7.79
C MET A 92 2.20 0.08 -8.64
N THR A 93 3.09 0.51 -9.53
CA THR A 93 2.84 1.65 -10.42
C THR A 93 1.70 1.35 -11.39
N LYS A 94 1.63 0.13 -11.94
CA LYS A 94 0.48 -0.32 -12.74
C LYS A 94 -0.82 -0.30 -11.94
N ALA A 95 -0.80 -0.80 -10.69
CA ALA A 95 -1.98 -0.81 -9.82
C ALA A 95 -2.47 0.61 -9.51
N ALA A 96 -1.55 1.53 -9.20
CA ALA A 96 -1.85 2.93 -8.95
C ALA A 96 -2.44 3.62 -10.19
N ALA A 97 -1.97 3.28 -11.39
CA ALA A 97 -2.50 3.81 -12.65
C ALA A 97 -3.94 3.34 -12.91
N ILE A 98 -4.23 2.04 -12.72
CA ILE A 98 -5.62 1.54 -12.80
C ILE A 98 -6.51 2.22 -11.75
N GLN A 99 -6.02 2.42 -10.53
CA GLN A 99 -6.81 3.08 -9.49
C GLN A 99 -7.05 4.57 -9.79
N GLU A 100 -6.10 5.25 -10.41
CA GLU A 100 -6.31 6.62 -10.91
C GLU A 100 -7.34 6.63 -12.03
N GLU A 101 -7.23 5.74 -13.02
CA GLU A 101 -8.21 5.57 -14.09
C GLU A 101 -9.63 5.31 -13.57
N LEU A 102 -9.77 4.46 -12.56
CA LEU A 102 -11.03 4.24 -11.86
C LEU A 102 -11.58 5.54 -11.26
N ASP A 103 -10.75 6.30 -10.54
CA ASP A 103 -11.18 7.54 -9.90
C ASP A 103 -11.58 8.58 -10.95
N LEU A 104 -10.79 8.71 -12.03
CA LEU A 104 -11.11 9.60 -13.15
C LEU A 104 -12.44 9.22 -13.79
N TYR A 105 -12.69 7.91 -13.98
CA TYR A 105 -13.95 7.39 -14.50
C TYR A 105 -15.12 7.70 -13.56
N ILE A 106 -15.03 7.32 -12.28
CA ILE A 106 -16.10 7.50 -11.29
C ILE A 106 -16.45 8.99 -11.14
N PHE A 107 -15.43 9.84 -11.03
CA PHE A 107 -15.58 11.26 -10.78
C PHE A 107 -15.72 12.09 -12.07
N GLN A 108 -15.68 11.47 -13.25
CA GLN A 108 -15.66 12.16 -14.55
C GLN A 108 -14.60 13.27 -14.62
N MET A 109 -13.46 13.06 -13.98
CA MET A 109 -12.36 14.00 -14.04
C MET A 109 -11.68 13.94 -15.41
N PRO A 110 -11.23 15.08 -15.96
CA PRO A 110 -10.47 15.08 -17.19
C PRO A 110 -9.13 14.36 -16.99
N GLU A 111 -8.71 13.60 -17.99
CA GLU A 111 -7.36 13.04 -18.01
C GLU A 111 -6.36 14.18 -18.31
N THR A 112 -5.57 14.56 -17.30
CA THR A 112 -4.58 15.63 -17.44
C THR A 112 -3.20 15.10 -17.85
N ILE A 113 -2.91 13.83 -17.56
CA ILE A 113 -1.61 13.19 -17.82
C ILE A 113 -1.85 11.74 -18.23
N GLU A 114 -1.36 11.36 -19.41
CA GLU A 114 -1.34 9.97 -19.84
C GLU A 114 -0.24 9.20 -19.09
N ARG A 115 -0.62 8.16 -18.34
CA ARG A 115 0.33 7.36 -17.57
C ARG A 115 0.89 6.24 -18.45
N ALA A 116 2.19 6.29 -18.77
CA ALA A 116 2.88 5.20 -19.49
C ALA A 116 2.82 3.83 -18.78
N SER A 117 2.51 3.82 -17.48
CA SER A 117 2.32 2.61 -16.68
C SER A 117 0.92 2.02 -16.76
N ARG A 118 -0.04 2.69 -17.43
CA ARG A 118 -1.41 2.20 -17.61
C ARG A 118 -1.37 0.87 -18.36
N PRO A 119 -1.90 -0.22 -17.79
CA PRO A 119 -2.03 -1.48 -18.51
C PRO A 119 -2.96 -1.33 -19.72
N THR A 120 -2.77 -2.12 -20.76
CA THR A 120 -3.68 -2.12 -21.91
C THR A 120 -5.04 -2.74 -21.52
N ILE A 121 -6.04 -2.55 -22.37
CA ILE A 121 -7.37 -3.15 -22.16
C ILE A 121 -7.25 -4.69 -22.10
N GLU A 122 -6.43 -5.29 -22.95
CA GLU A 122 -6.17 -6.73 -22.95
C GLU A 122 -5.49 -7.20 -21.66
N ASP A 123 -4.53 -6.43 -21.14
CA ASP A 123 -3.89 -6.69 -19.84
C ASP A 123 -4.93 -6.67 -18.71
N ILE A 124 -5.86 -5.71 -18.72
CA ILE A 124 -6.94 -5.58 -17.73
C ILE A 124 -7.90 -6.78 -17.84
N GLU A 125 -8.32 -7.17 -19.04
CA GLU A 125 -9.18 -8.34 -19.23
C GLU A 125 -8.51 -9.63 -18.78
N LEU A 126 -7.22 -9.81 -19.07
CA LEU A 126 -6.44 -10.94 -18.56
C LEU A 126 -6.31 -10.94 -17.03
N LEU A 127 -6.23 -9.76 -16.41
CA LEU A 127 -6.18 -9.60 -14.96
C LEU A 127 -7.51 -9.91 -14.30
N VAL A 128 -8.63 -9.58 -14.94
CA VAL A 128 -9.98 -9.69 -14.37
C VAL A 128 -10.62 -11.03 -14.70
N ARG A 129 -10.13 -11.74 -15.73
CA ARG A 129 -10.56 -13.11 -16.08
C ARG A 129 -10.69 -13.96 -14.81
N ASP A 130 -11.92 -14.19 -14.40
CA ASP A 130 -12.31 -15.01 -13.26
C ASP A 130 -13.17 -16.15 -13.81
N LYS A 131 -13.23 -17.27 -13.09
CA LYS A 131 -14.14 -18.38 -13.42
C LYS A 131 -15.59 -17.99 -13.13
N GLU A 132 -15.79 -17.00 -12.28
CA GLU A 132 -17.09 -16.45 -11.90
C GLU A 132 -17.43 -15.17 -12.68
N GLU A 133 -18.71 -14.83 -12.74
CA GLU A 133 -19.20 -13.57 -13.31
C GLU A 133 -18.60 -12.35 -12.59
N LEU A 134 -18.29 -11.29 -13.33
CA LEU A 134 -17.67 -10.05 -12.84
C LEU A 134 -18.31 -9.50 -11.55
N ARG A 135 -19.64 -9.34 -11.55
CA ARG A 135 -20.37 -8.80 -10.39
C ARG A 135 -20.35 -9.73 -9.19
N ALA A 136 -20.34 -11.05 -9.40
CA ALA A 136 -20.22 -12.03 -8.34
C ALA A 136 -18.84 -11.94 -7.68
N ALA A 137 -17.77 -11.89 -8.47
CA ALA A 137 -16.41 -11.69 -7.99
C ALA A 137 -16.27 -10.36 -7.22
N ALA A 138 -16.82 -9.26 -7.75
CA ALA A 138 -16.80 -7.97 -7.10
C ALA A 138 -17.51 -7.96 -5.73
N ARG A 139 -18.69 -8.57 -5.62
CA ARG A 139 -19.41 -8.69 -4.34
C ARG A 139 -18.65 -9.55 -3.34
N ARG A 140 -18.15 -10.71 -3.75
CA ARG A 140 -17.33 -11.63 -2.94
C ARG A 140 -16.12 -10.90 -2.35
N GLU A 141 -15.48 -10.06 -3.16
CA GLU A 141 -14.29 -9.30 -2.77
C GLU A 141 -14.58 -7.97 -2.07
N ARG A 142 -15.87 -7.63 -1.90
CA ARG A 142 -16.38 -6.39 -1.29
C ARG A 142 -15.88 -5.14 -2.01
N LEU A 143 -16.09 -5.12 -3.33
CA LEU A 143 -15.71 -4.03 -4.23
C LEU A 143 -16.92 -3.17 -4.68
N VAL A 144 -18.13 -3.58 -4.33
CA VAL A 144 -19.34 -2.75 -4.51
C VAL A 144 -19.40 -1.66 -3.45
N ASP A 145 -19.95 -0.51 -3.81
CA ASP A 145 -20.04 0.68 -2.97
C ASP A 145 -18.68 1.08 -2.38
N TRP A 146 -17.66 1.07 -3.24
CA TRP A 146 -16.26 1.33 -2.87
C TRP A 146 -16.07 2.65 -2.11
N TYR A 147 -16.79 3.70 -2.54
CA TYR A 147 -16.88 4.97 -1.87
C TYR A 147 -18.19 5.06 -1.07
N ASP A 148 -18.06 5.48 0.19
CA ASP A 148 -19.19 5.92 0.99
C ASP A 148 -19.72 7.22 0.38
N VAL A 149 -20.84 7.14 -0.33
CA VAL A 149 -21.47 8.26 -1.04
C VAL A 149 -22.87 8.48 -0.48
N ASP A 150 -23.18 9.73 -0.15
CA ASP A 150 -24.55 10.16 0.11
C ASP A 150 -25.10 10.84 -1.15
N PRO A 151 -26.10 10.25 -1.85
CA PRO A 151 -26.62 10.80 -3.09
C PRO A 151 -27.15 12.24 -2.98
N SER A 152 -27.50 12.69 -1.77
CA SER A 152 -28.04 14.03 -1.51
C SER A 152 -26.98 15.10 -1.27
N HIS A 153 -25.71 14.72 -1.15
CA HIS A 153 -24.60 15.64 -0.86
C HIS A 153 -24.09 16.35 -2.13
N PRO A 154 -23.49 17.55 -2.04
CA PRO A 154 -22.79 18.16 -3.15
C PRO A 154 -21.66 17.28 -3.71
N GLY A 155 -21.56 17.20 -5.04
CA GLY A 155 -20.63 16.31 -5.74
C GLY A 155 -19.16 16.60 -5.44
N ALA A 156 -18.78 17.88 -5.42
CA ALA A 156 -17.40 18.32 -5.14
C ALA A 156 -16.92 17.85 -3.76
N GLU A 157 -17.75 18.04 -2.73
CA GLU A 157 -17.45 17.58 -1.37
C GLU A 157 -17.46 16.05 -1.27
N THR A 158 -18.35 15.35 -1.97
CA THR A 158 -18.33 13.87 -2.02
C THR A 158 -16.99 13.36 -2.54
N ILE A 159 -16.47 13.95 -3.62
CA ILE A 159 -15.16 13.60 -4.17
C ILE A 159 -14.05 13.93 -3.16
N ALA A 160 -14.07 15.12 -2.56
CA ALA A 160 -13.09 15.50 -1.55
C ALA A 160 -13.09 14.54 -0.36
N ILE A 161 -14.28 14.18 0.15
CA ILE A 161 -14.44 13.19 1.22
C ILE A 161 -13.87 11.83 0.80
N ALA A 162 -14.13 11.39 -0.43
CA ALA A 162 -13.60 10.14 -0.98
C ALA A 162 -12.06 10.15 -1.11
N GLN A 163 -11.47 11.23 -1.61
CA GLN A 163 -10.02 11.41 -1.74
C GLN A 163 -9.35 11.47 -0.35
N ARG A 164 -9.93 12.20 0.60
CA ARG A 164 -9.49 12.24 2.00
C ARG A 164 -9.57 10.86 2.65
N ALA A 165 -10.68 10.16 2.44
CA ALA A 165 -10.88 8.79 2.92
C ALA A 165 -9.74 7.88 2.42
N ASN A 166 -9.45 7.92 1.12
CA ASN A 166 -8.33 7.20 0.52
C ASN A 166 -6.97 7.56 1.11
N ALA A 167 -6.71 8.85 1.37
CA ALA A 167 -5.46 9.30 1.97
C ALA A 167 -5.31 8.80 3.42
N SER A 168 -6.35 8.96 4.24
CA SER A 168 -6.34 8.69 5.69
C SER A 168 -6.31 7.21 6.09
N TYR A 169 -6.69 6.28 5.20
CA TYR A 169 -6.83 4.85 5.53
C TYR A 169 -5.53 4.18 6.02
N THR A 170 -4.37 4.69 5.59
CA THR A 170 -3.09 3.96 5.71
C THR A 170 -2.33 4.24 7.02
N ASP A 171 -2.50 5.40 7.67
CA ASP A 171 -1.65 5.82 8.81
C ASP A 171 -1.66 4.83 10.00
N ARG A 172 -2.83 4.32 10.39
CA ARG A 172 -2.95 3.40 11.54
C ARG A 172 -2.38 2.01 11.24
N LEU A 173 -2.51 1.57 9.99
CA LEU A 173 -1.99 0.28 9.54
C LEU A 173 -0.45 0.29 9.61
N ILE A 174 0.16 1.42 9.25
CA ILE A 174 1.60 1.63 9.30
C ILE A 174 2.13 1.57 10.74
N ARG A 175 1.47 2.26 11.69
CA ARG A 175 1.88 2.22 13.11
C ARG A 175 1.88 0.80 13.67
N THR A 176 0.86 0.02 13.31
CA THR A 176 0.75 -1.38 13.75
C THR A 176 1.86 -2.25 13.14
N ALA A 177 2.20 -2.04 11.86
CA ALA A 177 3.31 -2.75 11.21
C ALA A 177 4.64 -2.45 11.89
N VAL A 178 4.91 -1.17 12.18
CA VAL A 178 6.14 -0.74 12.87
C VAL A 178 6.25 -1.40 14.25
N THR A 179 5.16 -1.42 15.03
CA THR A 179 5.15 -2.07 16.35
C THR A 179 5.43 -3.57 16.25
N VAL A 180 4.80 -4.27 15.30
CA VAL A 180 5.01 -5.72 15.13
C VAL A 180 6.45 -6.02 14.74
N TRP A 181 7.01 -5.29 13.76
CA TRP A 181 8.40 -5.49 13.36
C TRP A 181 9.37 -5.17 14.50
N ALA A 182 9.12 -4.13 15.28
CA ALA A 182 9.93 -3.82 16.46
C ALA A 182 9.92 -4.96 17.49
N ILE A 183 8.75 -5.53 17.79
CA ILE A 183 8.62 -6.67 18.70
C ILE A 183 9.37 -7.89 18.16
N VAL A 184 9.18 -8.22 16.87
CA VAL A 184 9.86 -9.35 16.22
C VAL A 184 11.38 -9.18 16.28
N THR A 185 11.90 -7.98 15.99
CA THR A 185 13.33 -7.69 16.07
C THR A 185 13.85 -7.82 17.50
N VAL A 186 13.14 -7.30 18.50
CA VAL A 186 13.54 -7.41 19.91
C VAL A 186 13.57 -8.87 20.38
N VAL A 187 12.53 -9.65 20.08
CA VAL A 187 12.46 -11.08 20.42
C VAL A 187 13.60 -11.85 19.75
N TRP A 188 13.86 -11.58 18.48
CA TRP A 188 14.92 -12.23 17.74
C TRP A 188 16.32 -11.88 18.27
N LEU A 189 16.58 -10.62 18.61
CA LEU A 189 17.82 -10.21 19.28
C LEU A 189 17.97 -10.85 20.66
N ALA A 190 16.89 -10.94 21.44
CA ALA A 190 16.91 -11.61 22.74
C ALA A 190 17.24 -13.10 22.59
N MET A 191 16.66 -13.79 21.59
CA MET A 191 16.99 -15.19 21.27
C MET A 191 18.47 -15.34 20.91
N LEU A 192 19.01 -14.48 20.06
CA LEU A 192 20.43 -14.50 19.70
C LEU A 192 21.34 -14.27 20.90
N LEU A 193 21.04 -13.27 21.74
CA LEU A 193 21.82 -12.98 22.94
C LEU A 193 21.77 -14.13 23.95
N THR A 194 20.58 -14.71 24.15
CA THR A 194 20.39 -15.88 25.04
C THR A 194 21.17 -17.08 24.53
N TRP A 195 21.04 -17.41 23.24
CA TRP A 195 21.83 -18.48 22.61
C TRP A 195 23.32 -18.21 22.79
N SER A 196 23.78 -17.01 22.46
CA SER A 196 25.17 -16.61 22.54
C SER A 196 25.74 -16.78 23.95
N ALA A 197 25.00 -16.38 24.98
CA ALA A 197 25.39 -16.54 26.37
C ALA A 197 25.50 -18.01 26.78
N LEU A 198 24.56 -18.86 26.32
CA LEU A 198 24.56 -20.30 26.62
C LEU A 198 25.65 -21.07 25.87
N SER A 199 26.11 -20.56 24.72
CA SER A 199 27.06 -21.27 23.85
C SER A 199 28.53 -21.08 24.24
N GLY A 200 28.84 -20.13 25.13
CA GLY A 200 30.22 -19.80 25.49
C GLY A 200 31.09 -19.32 24.31
N LEU A 201 30.47 -18.86 23.22
CA LEU A 201 31.17 -18.44 22.01
C LEU A 201 32.04 -17.20 22.27
N ALA A 202 33.25 -17.19 21.70
CA ALA A 202 34.10 -16.02 21.74
C ALA A 202 33.41 -14.82 21.06
N PHE A 203 33.60 -13.63 21.62
CA PHE A 203 32.99 -12.39 21.11
C PHE A 203 33.20 -12.18 19.60
N GLY A 204 34.40 -12.49 19.09
CA GLY A 204 34.72 -12.39 17.66
C GLY A 204 33.87 -13.28 16.76
N LEU A 205 33.49 -14.47 17.21
CA LEU A 205 32.62 -15.40 16.46
C LEU A 205 31.17 -14.89 16.40
N ILE A 206 30.70 -14.24 17.46
CA ILE A 206 29.37 -13.62 17.49
C ILE A 206 29.35 -12.40 16.56
N LEU A 207 30.39 -11.57 16.62
CA LEU A 207 30.49 -10.37 15.78
C LEU A 207 30.55 -10.73 14.28
N LEU A 208 31.45 -11.64 13.91
CA LEU A 208 31.69 -12.00 12.51
C LEU A 208 30.68 -13.01 11.95
N GLY A 209 30.23 -13.97 12.77
CA GLY A 209 29.36 -15.06 12.35
C GLY A 209 27.86 -14.78 12.50
N VAL A 210 27.47 -13.79 13.31
CA VAL A 210 26.07 -13.47 13.58
C VAL A 210 25.74 -12.03 13.23
N LEU A 211 26.44 -11.04 13.81
CA LEU A 211 26.06 -9.63 13.66
C LEU A 211 26.31 -9.09 12.25
N LEU A 212 27.50 -9.32 11.67
CA LEU A 212 27.82 -8.84 10.32
C LEU A 212 26.90 -9.43 9.23
N PRO A 213 26.61 -10.75 9.19
CA PRO A 213 25.70 -11.33 8.21
C PRO A 213 24.26 -10.81 8.29
N VAL A 214 23.83 -10.36 9.47
CA VAL A 214 22.46 -9.86 9.73
C VAL A 214 22.34 -8.38 9.39
N LEU A 215 23.43 -7.62 9.39
CA LEU A 215 23.43 -6.19 9.15
C LEU A 215 22.68 -5.75 7.88
N PRO A 216 22.81 -6.42 6.71
CA PRO A 216 22.03 -6.08 5.52
C PRO A 216 20.51 -6.20 5.73
N ALA A 217 20.07 -7.23 6.47
CA ALA A 217 18.65 -7.41 6.79
C ALA A 217 18.15 -6.33 7.75
N ALA A 218 18.96 -5.94 8.73
CA ALA A 218 18.64 -4.83 9.62
C ALA A 218 18.49 -3.50 8.86
N LEU A 219 19.37 -3.24 7.88
CA LEU A 219 19.27 -2.07 7.01
C LEU A 219 18.00 -2.11 6.15
N ASP A 220 17.66 -3.25 5.55
CA ASP A 220 16.42 -3.41 4.77
C ASP A 220 15.16 -3.13 5.62
N VAL A 221 15.15 -3.58 6.89
CA VAL A 221 14.09 -3.26 7.85
C VAL A 221 14.05 -1.78 8.14
N ALA A 222 15.19 -1.14 8.42
CA ALA A 222 15.26 0.28 8.70
C ALA A 222 14.75 1.13 7.53
N ASP A 223 15.15 0.81 6.30
CA ASP A 223 14.69 1.48 5.08
C ASP A 223 13.19 1.28 4.85
N TYR A 224 12.68 0.08 5.09
CA TYR A 224 11.25 -0.19 5.04
C TYR A 224 10.48 0.65 6.07
N LEU A 225 10.92 0.68 7.33
CA LEU A 225 10.25 1.47 8.37
C LEU A 225 10.27 2.97 8.05
N ARG A 226 11.40 3.48 7.56
CA ARG A 226 11.56 4.89 7.19
C ARG A 226 10.67 5.29 6.01
N SER A 227 10.66 4.49 4.94
CA SER A 227 9.79 4.73 3.79
C SER A 227 8.31 4.66 4.17
N THR A 228 7.95 3.70 5.02
CA THR A 228 6.58 3.54 5.51
C THR A 228 6.16 4.74 6.35
N TRP A 229 7.03 5.24 7.24
CA TRP A 229 6.74 6.42 8.05
C TRP A 229 6.55 7.69 7.22
N ARG A 230 7.43 7.95 6.24
CA ARG A 230 7.27 9.08 5.30
C ARG A 230 5.95 8.99 4.54
N ALA A 231 5.65 7.82 3.97
CA ALA A 231 4.39 7.61 3.25
C ALA A 231 3.15 7.83 4.14
N ALA A 232 3.23 7.52 5.44
CA ALA A 232 2.16 7.81 6.40
C ALA A 232 1.98 9.32 6.59
N GLN A 233 3.08 10.06 6.74
CA GLN A 233 3.07 11.51 6.92
C GLN A 233 2.49 12.22 5.70
N ASP A 234 3.01 11.92 4.51
CA ASP A 234 2.55 12.58 3.27
C ASP A 234 1.06 12.34 3.03
N ARG A 235 0.56 11.13 3.34
CA ARG A 235 -0.86 10.79 3.30
C ARG A 235 -1.68 11.53 4.36
N ALA A 236 -1.16 11.66 5.58
CA ALA A 236 -1.81 12.42 6.65
C ALA A 236 -1.87 13.91 6.31
N ASP A 237 -0.85 14.46 5.66
CA ASP A 237 -0.81 15.85 5.21
C ASP A 237 -1.85 16.12 4.14
N LEU A 238 -1.95 15.24 3.12
CA LEU A 238 -3.02 15.35 2.11
C LEU A 238 -4.40 15.23 2.76
N ALA A 239 -4.62 14.26 3.64
CA ALA A 239 -5.89 14.09 4.33
C ALA A 239 -6.28 15.33 5.16
N ARG A 240 -5.32 15.92 5.90
CA ARG A 240 -5.53 17.15 6.67
C ARG A 240 -5.79 18.36 5.78
N THR A 241 -5.11 18.44 4.64
CA THR A 241 -5.30 19.52 3.66
C THR A 241 -6.74 19.50 3.13
N ILE A 242 -7.21 18.33 2.70
CA ILE A 242 -8.59 18.17 2.22
C ILE A 242 -9.58 18.41 3.35
N GLU A 243 -9.31 17.93 4.57
CA GLU A 243 -10.18 18.15 5.73
C GLU A 243 -10.29 19.62 6.12
N SER A 244 -9.18 20.36 6.12
CA SER A 244 -9.19 21.81 6.33
C SER A 244 -10.02 22.50 5.25
N ARG A 245 -9.84 22.08 3.99
CA ARG A 245 -10.54 22.71 2.89
C ARG A 245 -12.05 22.46 2.89
N LEU A 246 -12.49 21.29 3.36
CA LEU A 246 -13.89 20.96 3.63
C LEU A 246 -14.47 21.75 4.81
N GLN A 247 -13.63 22.26 5.72
CA GLN A 247 -14.08 23.09 6.84
C GLN A 247 -14.12 24.57 6.49
N ASP A 248 -13.46 24.98 5.40
CA ASP A 248 -13.56 26.31 4.87
C ASP A 248 -14.92 26.46 4.17
N ASN A 249 -15.77 27.40 4.60
CA ASN A 249 -17.08 27.70 4.00
C ASN A 249 -17.02 28.26 2.55
N LYS A 250 -15.93 28.00 1.82
CA LYS A 250 -15.75 28.38 0.42
C LYS A 250 -15.96 27.14 -0.46
N PRO A 251 -16.66 27.27 -1.60
CA PRO A 251 -16.89 26.14 -2.50
C PRO A 251 -15.57 25.51 -2.94
N ILE A 252 -15.52 24.18 -2.96
CA ILE A 252 -14.38 23.42 -3.50
C ILE A 252 -14.44 23.52 -5.02
N ILE A 253 -13.35 23.97 -5.64
CA ILE A 253 -13.28 24.09 -7.10
C ILE A 253 -12.69 22.83 -7.72
N GLY A 254 -13.07 22.51 -8.97
CA GLY A 254 -12.65 21.29 -9.65
C GLY A 254 -11.12 21.13 -9.74
N GLN A 255 -10.38 22.23 -9.89
CA GLN A 255 -8.92 22.20 -9.97
C GLN A 255 -8.26 21.69 -8.67
N GLU A 256 -8.86 21.94 -7.51
CA GLU A 256 -8.37 21.41 -6.22
C GLU A 256 -8.48 19.88 -6.21
N LEU A 257 -9.62 19.35 -6.66
CA LEU A 257 -9.88 17.91 -6.74
C LEU A 257 -8.90 17.20 -7.68
N ILE A 258 -8.59 17.81 -8.83
CA ILE A 258 -7.61 17.29 -9.80
C ILE A 258 -6.19 17.29 -9.19
N SER A 259 -5.82 18.36 -8.48
CA SER A 259 -4.52 18.45 -7.80
C SER A 259 -4.37 17.36 -6.73
N TRP A 260 -5.40 17.17 -5.89
CA TRP A 260 -5.41 16.12 -4.88
C TRP A 260 -5.39 14.72 -5.50
N GLN A 261 -6.05 14.52 -6.65
CA GLN A 261 -6.03 13.25 -7.38
C GLN A 261 -4.61 12.91 -7.86
N THR A 262 -3.92 13.89 -8.42
CA THR A 262 -2.53 13.74 -8.88
C THR A 262 -1.60 13.38 -7.72
N GLN A 263 -1.74 14.08 -6.59
CA GLN A 263 -0.97 13.78 -5.37
C GLN A 263 -1.30 12.37 -4.86
N LEU A 264 -2.56 11.96 -4.90
CA LEU A 264 -2.99 10.64 -4.44
C LEU A 264 -2.40 9.51 -5.30
N TYR A 265 -2.29 9.70 -6.62
CA TYR A 265 -1.58 8.78 -7.51
C TYR A 265 -0.12 8.61 -7.09
N ASP A 266 0.59 9.71 -6.84
CA ASP A 266 1.99 9.67 -6.42
C ASP A 266 2.15 8.92 -5.09
N LEU A 267 1.27 9.18 -4.13
CA LEU A 267 1.25 8.47 -2.85
C LEU A 267 0.97 6.97 -3.02
N ARG A 268 0.07 6.57 -3.92
CA ARG A 268 -0.26 5.14 -4.16
C ARG A 268 0.93 4.36 -4.73
N ARG A 269 1.72 4.99 -5.61
CA ARG A 269 2.92 4.39 -6.20
C ARG A 269 4.03 4.15 -5.19
N THR A 270 4.16 5.03 -4.19
CA THR A 270 5.29 5.03 -3.25
C THR A 270 4.97 4.40 -1.90
N THR A 271 3.69 4.15 -1.59
CA THR A 271 3.28 3.54 -0.31
C THR A 271 3.78 2.09 -0.22
N PRO A 272 4.62 1.73 0.77
CA PRO A 272 5.07 0.36 0.95
C PRO A 272 3.90 -0.60 1.20
N GLN A 273 4.00 -1.81 0.64
CA GLN A 273 2.97 -2.81 0.82
C GLN A 273 2.95 -3.34 2.26
N LEU A 274 1.73 -3.60 2.76
CA LEU A 274 1.47 -4.07 4.11
C LEU A 274 0.88 -5.48 4.06
N PRO A 275 1.30 -6.40 4.96
CA PRO A 275 0.80 -7.77 4.98
C PRO A 275 -0.72 -7.88 5.12
N ASP A 276 -1.34 -8.84 4.42
CA ASP A 276 -2.81 -9.00 4.42
C ASP A 276 -3.38 -9.34 5.80
N TRP A 277 -2.62 -10.06 6.64
CA TRP A 277 -3.06 -10.38 8.00
C TRP A 277 -3.23 -9.11 8.84
N LEU A 278 -2.36 -8.11 8.65
CA LEU A 278 -2.42 -6.84 9.36
C LEU A 278 -3.65 -6.03 8.93
N TYR A 279 -3.95 -6.05 7.63
CA TYR A 279 -5.19 -5.49 7.08
C TYR A 279 -6.41 -6.19 7.70
N LYS A 280 -6.45 -7.51 7.77
CA LYS A 280 -7.58 -8.27 8.34
C LYS A 280 -7.87 -7.90 9.80
N ILE A 281 -6.84 -7.69 10.62
CA ILE A 281 -6.98 -7.33 12.05
C ILE A 281 -7.52 -5.91 12.21
N THR A 282 -7.04 -4.96 11.41
CA THR A 282 -7.32 -3.53 11.61
C THR A 282 -8.52 -3.02 10.80
N ARG A 283 -8.93 -3.76 9.76
CA ARG A 283 -9.99 -3.37 8.80
C ARG A 283 -11.26 -2.87 9.48
N LYS A 284 -11.88 -3.68 10.35
CA LYS A 284 -13.17 -3.33 10.98
C LYS A 284 -13.13 -1.98 11.70
N ARG A 285 -12.06 -1.73 12.44
CA ARG A 285 -11.86 -0.49 13.20
C ARG A 285 -11.59 0.70 12.27
N ASN A 286 -10.80 0.50 11.22
CA ASN A 286 -10.47 1.55 10.26
C ASN A 286 -11.70 1.95 9.41
N GLU A 287 -12.45 0.98 8.90
CA GLU A 287 -13.71 1.23 8.16
C GLU A 287 -14.71 1.98 9.04
N ALA A 288 -14.92 1.55 10.30
CA ALA A 288 -15.80 2.24 11.24
C ALA A 288 -15.37 3.70 11.50
N ALA A 289 -14.07 3.95 11.70
CA ALA A 289 -13.54 5.29 11.90
C ALA A 289 -13.71 6.18 10.66
N MET A 290 -13.54 5.62 9.46
CA MET A 290 -13.75 6.34 8.20
C MET A 290 -15.22 6.71 8.00
N HIS A 291 -16.14 5.76 8.16
CA HIS A 291 -17.58 6.03 8.05
C HIS A 291 -18.03 7.09 9.07
N ALA A 292 -17.56 6.99 10.31
CA ALA A 292 -17.85 8.00 11.33
C ALA A 292 -17.31 9.39 10.94
N ALA A 293 -16.11 9.46 10.38
CA ALA A 293 -15.51 10.72 9.95
C ALA A 293 -16.20 11.31 8.72
N SER A 294 -16.54 10.47 7.72
CA SER A 294 -17.34 10.87 6.55
C SER A 294 -18.67 11.47 7.00
N LYS A 295 -19.40 10.75 7.87
CA LYS A 295 -20.68 11.21 8.43
C LYS A 295 -20.56 12.52 9.22
N ARG A 296 -19.44 12.74 9.93
CA ARG A 296 -19.18 13.97 10.67
C ARG A 296 -18.95 15.16 9.74
N LEU A 297 -18.20 14.97 8.65
CA LEU A 297 -17.94 16.02 7.68
C LEU A 297 -19.24 16.43 6.98
N ARG A 298 -20.03 15.47 6.50
CA ARG A 298 -21.34 15.75 5.87
C ARG A 298 -22.34 16.50 6.77
N ARG A 299 -22.30 16.25 8.08
CA ARG A 299 -23.25 16.83 9.05
C ARG A 299 -22.95 18.28 9.43
N ARG A 300 -21.71 18.76 9.23
CA ARG A 300 -21.28 20.09 9.69
C ARG A 300 -21.50 21.20 8.67
N GLU A 301 -21.93 20.85 7.46
CA GLU A 301 -22.28 21.81 6.40
C GLU A 301 -23.78 22.15 6.35
N ARG A 302 -24.57 21.65 7.32
CA ARG A 302 -25.92 22.16 7.61
C ARG A 302 -25.86 23.16 8.75
#